data_AF-A0A923B8B8-F1
#
_entry.id   AF-A0A923B8B8-F1
#
_cell.length_a   1.000
_cell.length_b   1.000
_cell.length_c   1.000
_cell.angle_alpha   90.00
_cell.angle_beta   90.00
_cell.angle_gamma   90.00
#
_symmetry.space_group_name_H-M   'P 1'
#
loop_
_entity.id
_entity.type
_entity.pdbx_description
1 polymer ?
#
loop_
_entity_poly.entity_id
_entity_poly.type
_entity_poly.pdbx_seq_one_letter_code
_entity_poly.pdbx_strand_id
1 'polypeptide(L)'
;MSILDGILKNIGGAPDDVVNLAAKVGLDPAMVENAIKTLGKTHQMDGDTVTLAAEKTGISPDILNQIVGAIGGEGSLSNFASILDKDGDGNPVNDLMGMAKGLFGKS
;
A
#
# COMPACT_ATOMS: atom_id res chain seq x y z
N MET A 1 7.77 14.21 -16.00
CA MET A 1 7.67 13.45 -14.73
C MET A 1 6.37 13.87 -14.08
N SER A 2 5.49 12.91 -13.79
CA SER A 2 4.13 13.21 -13.33
C SER A 2 4.12 13.56 -11.85
N ILE A 3 3.15 14.37 -11.41
CA ILE A 3 2.88 14.63 -9.99
C ILE A 3 2.63 13.31 -9.24
N LEU A 4 2.07 12.34 -9.97
CA LEU A 4 1.85 10.97 -9.52
C LEU A 4 3.16 10.21 -9.26
N ASP A 5 4.21 10.40 -10.08
CA ASP A 5 5.56 9.85 -9.81
C ASP A 5 6.16 10.48 -8.56
N GLY A 6 5.96 11.79 -8.37
CA GLY A 6 6.43 12.50 -7.18
C GLY A 6 5.77 11.98 -5.91
N ILE A 7 4.49 11.63 -5.97
CA ILE A 7 3.74 11.02 -4.87
C ILE A 7 4.23 9.58 -4.63
N LEU A 8 4.26 8.71 -5.66
CA LEU A 8 4.75 7.33 -5.53
C LEU A 8 6.18 7.24 -4.98
N LYS A 9 7.05 8.17 -5.39
CA LYS A 9 8.44 8.24 -4.91
C LYS A 9 8.54 8.78 -3.47
N ASN A 10 7.57 9.56 -3.01
CA ASN A 10 7.50 10.02 -1.61
C ASN A 10 6.87 8.98 -0.67
N ILE A 11 6.00 8.10 -1.18
CA ILE A 11 5.36 7.04 -0.37
C ILE A 11 6.17 5.72 -0.42
N GLY A 12 7.40 5.74 -0.95
CA GLY A 12 8.29 4.56 -1.00
C GLY A 12 7.79 3.40 -1.86
N GLY A 13 6.98 3.69 -2.89
CA GLY A 13 6.30 2.69 -3.71
C GLY A 13 6.86 2.54 -5.13
N ALA A 14 8.02 3.11 -5.46
CA ALA A 14 8.59 2.93 -6.79
C ALA A 14 9.04 1.46 -6.96
N PRO A 15 9.03 0.90 -8.20
CA PRO A 15 9.47 -0.47 -8.44
C PRO A 15 10.88 -0.75 -7.89
N ASP A 16 11.78 0.23 -8.00
CA ASP A 16 13.14 0.14 -7.45
C ASP A 16 13.15 0.10 -5.91
N ASP A 17 12.21 0.78 -5.25
CA ASP A 17 12.08 0.79 -3.78
C ASP A 17 11.63 -0.58 -3.28
N VAL A 18 10.68 -1.21 -3.97
CA VAL A 18 10.18 -2.56 -3.62
C VAL A 18 11.28 -3.60 -3.75
N VAL A 19 12.09 -3.56 -4.82
CA VAL A 19 13.21 -4.50 -5.02
C VAL A 19 14.29 -4.30 -3.96
N ASN A 20 14.66 -3.06 -3.65
CA ASN A 20 15.65 -2.76 -2.61
C ASN A 20 15.15 -3.14 -1.22
N LEU A 21 13.87 -2.91 -0.94
CA LEU A 21 13.23 -3.30 0.32
C LEU A 21 13.18 -4.82 0.48
N ALA A 22 12.80 -5.54 -0.57
CA ALA A 22 12.79 -7.00 -0.64
C ALA A 22 14.17 -7.60 -0.31
N ALA A 23 15.22 -7.08 -0.93
CA ALA A 23 16.59 -7.49 -0.62
C ALA A 23 16.96 -7.23 0.85
N LYS A 24 16.51 -6.11 1.43
CA LYS A 24 16.79 -5.73 2.82
C LYS A 24 16.09 -6.61 3.84
N VAL A 25 14.83 -6.99 3.60
CA VAL A 25 14.03 -7.82 4.52
C VAL A 25 14.14 -9.31 4.23
N GLY A 26 14.88 -9.71 3.20
CA GLY A 26 15.10 -11.10 2.82
C GLY A 26 13.85 -11.77 2.23
N LEU A 27 12.99 -11.01 1.54
CA LEU A 27 11.78 -11.52 0.89
C LEU A 27 11.88 -11.38 -0.63
N ASP A 28 11.05 -12.12 -1.35
CA ASP A 28 10.84 -11.87 -2.77
C ASP A 28 10.13 -10.53 -2.99
N PRO A 29 10.45 -9.79 -4.08
CA PRO A 29 9.76 -8.54 -4.41
C PRO A 29 8.24 -8.69 -4.50
N ALA A 30 7.76 -9.82 -5.03
CA ALA A 30 6.32 -10.11 -5.09
C ALA A 30 5.68 -10.27 -3.70
N MET A 31 6.41 -10.82 -2.71
CA MET A 31 5.93 -10.91 -1.33
C MET A 31 5.88 -9.53 -0.68
N VAL A 32 6.87 -8.67 -0.92
CA VAL A 32 6.88 -7.28 -0.43
C VAL A 32 5.75 -6.47 -1.05
N GLU A 33 5.52 -6.59 -2.36
CA GLU A 33 4.40 -5.94 -3.02
C GLU A 33 3.06 -6.39 -2.44
N ASN A 34 2.89 -7.69 -2.20
CA ASN A 34 1.70 -8.22 -1.54
C ASN A 34 1.56 -7.72 -0.10
N ALA A 35 2.66 -7.58 0.63
CA ALA A 35 2.69 -7.02 1.98
C ALA A 35 2.23 -5.55 1.98
N ILE A 36 2.78 -4.70 1.11
CA ILE A 36 2.40 -3.28 0.99
C ILE A 36 0.91 -3.16 0.66
N LYS A 37 0.42 -3.93 -0.33
CA LYS A 37 -1.01 -3.96 -0.69
C LYS A 37 -1.89 -4.40 0.48
N THR A 38 -1.46 -5.41 1.22
CA THR A 38 -2.25 -5.94 2.34
C THR A 38 -2.25 -4.95 3.51
N LEU A 39 -1.11 -4.35 3.85
CA LEU A 39 -1.01 -3.30 4.86
C LEU A 39 -1.91 -2.10 4.54
N GLY A 40 -1.93 -1.65 3.28
CA GLY A 40 -2.84 -0.58 2.86
C GLY A 40 -4.32 -0.94 3.03
N LYS A 41 -4.70 -2.20 2.79
CA LYS A 41 -6.07 -2.69 2.99
C LYS A 41 -6.42 -2.85 4.47
N THR A 42 -5.53 -3.45 5.26
CA THR A 42 -5.79 -3.73 6.68
C THR A 42 -5.74 -2.47 7.54
N HIS A 43 -5.12 -1.39 7.05
CA HIS A 43 -5.10 -0.11 7.74
C HIS A 43 -6.48 0.54 7.88
N GLN A 44 -7.40 0.21 6.97
CA GLN A 44 -8.78 0.71 7.02
C GLN A 44 -9.73 -0.22 7.78
N MET A 45 -9.24 -1.38 8.21
CA MET A 45 -10.03 -2.33 8.97
C MET A 45 -9.93 -2.03 10.46
N ASP A 46 -10.96 -2.38 11.22
CA ASP A 46 -10.90 -2.32 12.68
C ASP A 46 -9.86 -3.31 13.21
N GLY A 47 -8.88 -2.80 13.97
CA GLY A 47 -7.85 -3.60 14.61
C GLY A 47 -6.43 -3.10 14.32
N ASP A 48 -5.44 -3.87 14.76
CA ASP A 48 -4.04 -3.56 14.49
C ASP A 48 -3.68 -3.92 13.04
N THR A 49 -3.24 -2.92 12.28
CA THR A 49 -2.96 -3.03 10.84
C THR A 49 -1.95 -4.15 10.54
N VAL A 50 -0.88 -4.23 11.33
CA VAL A 50 0.22 -5.16 11.12
C VAL A 50 -0.20 -6.58 11.48
N THR A 51 -0.93 -6.75 12.58
CA THR A 51 -1.47 -8.03 13.00
C THR A 51 -2.40 -8.60 11.94
N LEU A 52 -3.36 -7.81 11.45
CA LEU A 52 -4.27 -8.22 10.39
C LEU A 52 -3.54 -8.52 9.08
N ALA A 53 -2.47 -7.77 8.77
CA ALA A 53 -1.67 -8.03 7.58
C ALA A 53 -0.85 -9.32 7.71
N ALA A 54 -0.31 -9.61 8.90
CA ALA A 54 0.42 -10.84 9.20
C ALA A 54 -0.48 -12.06 8.99
N GLU A 55 -1.71 -12.02 9.51
CA GLU A 55 -2.70 -13.08 9.35
C GLU A 55 -3.04 -13.36 7.87
N LYS A 56 -3.11 -12.31 7.05
CA LYS A 56 -3.49 -12.41 5.63
C LYS A 56 -2.33 -12.78 4.70
N THR A 57 -1.11 -12.38 5.05
CA THR A 57 0.08 -12.59 4.20
C THR A 57 0.91 -13.79 4.62
N GLY A 58 0.81 -14.21 5.88
CA GLY A 58 1.73 -15.18 6.48
C GLY A 58 3.12 -14.60 6.77
N ILE A 59 3.33 -13.30 6.59
CA ILE A 59 4.60 -12.61 6.88
C ILE A 59 4.61 -12.22 8.36
N SER A 60 5.77 -12.34 9.01
CA SER A 60 5.88 -12.00 10.43
C SER A 60 5.58 -10.50 10.69
N PRO A 61 4.95 -10.17 11.83
CA PRO A 61 4.72 -8.78 12.23
C PRO A 61 5.99 -7.92 12.23
N ASP A 62 7.14 -8.49 12.61
CA ASP A 62 8.42 -7.76 12.61
C ASP A 62 8.85 -7.31 11.22
N ILE A 63 8.72 -8.19 10.20
CA ILE A 63 9.04 -7.83 8.82
C ILE A 63 8.03 -6.84 8.28
N LEU A 64 6.75 -7.01 8.57
CA LEU A 64 5.72 -6.06 8.17
C LEU A 64 5.97 -4.68 8.76
N ASN A 65 6.37 -4.57 10.03
CA ASN A 65 6.78 -3.30 10.65
C ASN A 65 7.98 -2.66 9.92
N GLN A 66 8.96 -3.45 9.47
CA GLN A 66 10.07 -2.94 8.68
C GLN A 66 9.60 -2.39 7.32
N ILE A 67 8.65 -3.08 6.68
CA ILE A 67 8.05 -2.62 5.42
C ILE A 67 7.26 -1.32 5.65
N VAL A 68 6.44 -1.25 6.70
CA VAL A 68 5.73 -0.01 7.11
C VAL A 68 6.71 1.15 7.29
N GLY A 69 7.81 0.95 8.03
CA GLY A 69 8.83 1.97 8.21
C GLY A 69 9.48 2.41 6.89
N ALA A 70 9.73 1.47 5.97
CA ALA A 70 10.35 1.75 4.69
C ALA A 70 9.46 2.55 3.73
N ILE A 71 8.14 2.39 3.79
CA ILE A 71 7.17 3.16 2.98
C ILE A 71 6.78 4.51 3.63
N GLY A 72 7.43 4.89 4.73
CA GLY A 72 7.22 6.17 5.42
C GLY A 72 6.29 6.10 6.63
N GLY A 73 6.03 4.90 7.16
CA GLY A 73 5.29 4.69 8.40
C GLY A 73 3.77 4.73 8.24
N GLU A 74 3.07 4.75 9.36
CA GLU A 74 1.60 4.75 9.41
C GLU A 74 1.00 6.01 8.77
N GLY A 75 1.65 7.17 8.89
CA GLY A 75 1.20 8.40 8.24
C GLY A 75 1.18 8.29 6.71
N SER A 76 2.15 7.58 6.12
CA SER A 76 2.14 7.26 4.69
C SER A 76 1.01 6.31 4.31
N LEU A 77 0.70 5.33 5.16
CA LEU A 77 -0.44 4.43 4.95
C LEU A 77 -1.77 5.17 5.03
N SER A 78 -1.93 6.07 6.00
CA SER A 78 -3.12 6.92 6.10
C SER A 78 -3.24 7.84 4.89
N ASN A 79 -2.13 8.45 4.44
CA ASN A 79 -2.13 9.26 3.22
C ASN A 79 -2.47 8.43 1.97
N PHE A 80 -1.94 7.22 1.86
CA PHE A 80 -2.26 6.31 0.75
C PHE A 80 -3.73 5.89 0.78
N ALA A 81 -4.25 5.57 1.97
CA ALA A 81 -5.66 5.27 2.17
C ALA A 81 -6.56 6.46 1.80
N SER A 82 -6.21 7.69 2.19
CA SER A 82 -6.96 8.91 1.83
C SER A 82 -6.87 9.26 0.34
N ILE A 83 -5.82 8.85 -0.36
CA ILE A 83 -5.73 9.01 -1.82
C ILE A 83 -6.64 7.99 -2.51
N LEU A 84 -6.75 6.79 -1.95
CA LEU A 84 -7.60 5.72 -2.46
C LEU A 84 -9.09 5.96 -2.16
N ASP A 85 -9.41 6.52 -1.01
CA ASP A 85 -10.75 6.96 -0.59
C ASP A 85 -10.96 8.43 -0.97
N LYS A 86 -11.16 8.65 -2.27
CA LYS A 86 -11.13 9.99 -2.86
C LYS A 86 -12.42 10.76 -2.57
N ASP A 87 -13.54 10.06 -2.41
CA ASP A 87 -14.83 10.66 -2.07
C ASP A 87 -15.07 10.75 -0.55
N GLY A 88 -14.23 10.09 0.26
CA GLY A 88 -14.21 10.20 1.72
C GLY A 88 -15.35 9.43 2.39
N ASP A 89 -15.93 8.44 1.70
CA ASP A 89 -16.99 7.59 2.22
C ASP A 89 -16.47 6.43 3.09
N GLY A 90 -15.15 6.28 3.19
CA GLY A 90 -14.47 5.25 3.96
C GLY A 90 -14.30 3.92 3.22
N ASN A 91 -14.63 3.86 1.92
CA ASN A 91 -14.56 2.64 1.11
C ASN A 91 -13.81 2.86 -0.21
N PRO A 92 -12.47 2.80 -0.22
CA PRO A 92 -11.68 3.04 -1.44
C PRO A 92 -11.93 2.05 -2.58
N VAL A 93 -12.63 0.94 -2.33
CA VAL A 93 -12.93 -0.07 -3.35
C VAL A 93 -13.86 0.52 -4.41
N ASN A 94 -14.82 1.36 -4.01
CA ASN A 94 -15.74 2.01 -4.95
C ASN A 94 -15.01 3.05 -5.83
N ASP A 95 -14.04 3.76 -5.25
CA ASP A 95 -13.22 4.80 -5.87
C ASP A 95 -12.21 4.20 -6.85
N LEU A 96 -11.51 3.14 -6.45
CA LEU A 96 -10.63 2.36 -7.32
C LEU A 96 -11.42 1.81 -8.51
N MET A 97 -12.62 1.27 -8.26
CA MET A 97 -13.49 0.76 -9.30
C MET A 97 -14.03 1.90 -10.20
N GLY A 98 -14.29 3.08 -9.62
CA GLY A 98 -14.66 4.31 -10.33
C GLY A 98 -13.54 4.83 -11.23
N MET A 99 -12.30 4.85 -10.76
CA MET A 99 -11.12 5.19 -11.57
C MET A 99 -10.90 4.20 -12.71
N ALA A 100 -10.97 2.90 -12.41
CA ALA A 100 -10.87 1.86 -13.44
C ALA A 100 -11.99 2.01 -14.49
N LYS A 101 -13.24 2.21 -14.05
CA LYS A 101 -14.38 2.45 -14.94
C LYS A 101 -14.22 3.74 -15.76
N GLY A 102 -13.65 4.80 -15.19
CA GLY A 102 -13.37 6.05 -15.90
C GLY A 102 -12.30 5.90 -16.99
N LEU A 103 -11.31 5.03 -16.78
CA LEU A 103 -10.23 4.74 -17.74
C LEU A 103 -10.66 3.75 -18.84
N PHE A 104 -11.48 2.75 -18.50
CA PHE A 104 -11.91 1.71 -19.46
C PHE A 104 -13.30 1.96 -20.06
N GLY A 105 -14.10 2.84 -19.48
CA GLY A 105 -15.47 3.13 -19.92
C GLY A 105 -15.58 4.28 -20.93
N LYS A 106 -14.46 4.91 -21.31
CA LYS A 106 -14.42 5.90 -22.39
C LYS A 106 -13.81 5.27 -23.63
N SER A 107 -14.65 4.57 -24.39
CA SER A 107 -14.49 4.41 -25.85
C SER A 107 -15.37 5.43 -26.55
#